data_AF-A0AAN6VWU3-F1
#
_entry.id   AF-A0AAN6VWU3-F1
#
_cell.length_a   1.000
_cell.length_b   1.000
_cell.length_c   1.000
_cell.angle_alpha   90.00
_cell.angle_beta   90.00
_cell.angle_gamma   90.00
#
_symmetry.space_group_name_H-M   'P 1'
#
loop_
_entity.id
_entity.type
_entity.pdbx_description
1 polymer ?
#
loop_
_entity_poly.entity_id
_entity_poly.type
_entity_poly.pdbx_seq_one_letter_code
_entity_poly.pdbx_strand_id
1 'polypeptide(L)'
;METPQLSSRLIFIENWHFPGPVLVGGDFNAYHPLWQPGRECPAGRRIAGWLGGRLTLASRPGPTNIYGNTIDLVMASDPGTQAWVDEEAYTGSDHYTITGTTPTADKGGGRAGRPYIPNEEEDRALFRSLVRWGIESVPKEAATNEELDRWAQALRDVLVRAIEGAGRKRRQAGTRAPWWNEECREAHAALKLSRRTSGQEDEDRRETGRAFEAAIRRAKKAYWEQKLEQATSNKAIYAVTAWHKATDTFAPPPLSYQGQTYTAPGEKLELMRREVVERFGDGGDVEDPWGPLQGVGSVSRSPPPAVTVGDRQVEPKREVRWLGFFLDPKLNFKTHADRWATKAMRVAGHLRGLNKVIRGTPPRATAEAVRAVVVPTATYGAAT
;
A
#
# COMPACT_ATOMS: atom_id res chain seq x y z
N MET A 1 -22.33 -10.63 27.73
CA MET A 1 -23.42 -10.91 26.77
C MET A 1 -22.78 -10.85 25.39
N GLU A 2 -22.75 -11.94 24.63
CA GLU A 2 -22.12 -11.94 23.29
C GLU A 2 -22.97 -11.12 22.32
N THR A 3 -22.35 -10.22 21.57
CA THR A 3 -23.06 -9.43 20.55
C THR A 3 -23.16 -10.24 19.25
N PRO A 4 -24.20 -10.02 18.43
CA PRO A 4 -24.35 -10.72 17.15
C PRO A 4 -23.15 -10.57 16.20
N GLN A 5 -22.45 -9.44 16.29
CA GLN A 5 -21.23 -9.15 15.52
C GLN A 5 -20.02 -9.95 16.03
N LEU A 6 -19.90 -10.16 17.34
CA LEU A 6 -18.87 -11.05 17.91
C LEU A 6 -19.16 -12.51 17.53
N SER A 7 -20.41 -12.95 17.60
CA SER A 7 -20.79 -14.33 17.27
C SER A 7 -20.51 -14.67 15.80
N SER A 8 -20.81 -13.77 14.85
CA SER A 8 -20.51 -13.98 13.42
C SER A 8 -19.01 -14.01 13.11
N ARG A 9 -18.19 -13.18 13.76
CA ARG A 9 -16.72 -13.21 13.62
C ARG A 9 -16.12 -14.48 14.19
N LEU A 10 -16.63 -14.97 15.32
CA LEU A 10 -16.17 -16.23 15.93
C LEU A 10 -16.51 -17.44 15.05
N ILE A 11 -17.70 -17.46 14.44
CA ILE A 11 -18.09 -18.51 13.47
C ILE A 11 -17.16 -18.52 12.25
N PHE A 12 -16.76 -17.33 11.76
CA PHE A 12 -15.80 -17.24 10.65
C PHE A 12 -14.45 -17.87 11.02
N ILE A 13 -13.90 -17.51 12.20
CA ILE A 13 -12.61 -18.04 12.68
C ILE A 13 -12.66 -19.56 12.86
N GLU A 14 -13.73 -20.08 13.47
CA GLU A 14 -13.92 -21.52 13.72
C GLU A 14 -13.97 -22.35 12.42
N ASN A 15 -14.56 -21.80 11.35
CA ASN A 15 -14.73 -22.49 10.06
C ASN A 15 -13.60 -22.21 9.06
N TRP A 16 -12.60 -21.41 9.44
CA TRP A 16 -11.52 -21.03 8.52
C TRP A 16 -10.54 -22.19 8.31
N HIS A 17 -10.27 -22.52 7.04
CA HIS A 17 -9.30 -23.52 6.61
C HIS A 17 -8.06 -22.83 6.02
N PHE A 18 -6.86 -23.21 6.47
CA PHE A 18 -5.61 -22.57 6.09
C PHE A 18 -5.01 -23.21 4.83
N PRO A 19 -4.72 -22.46 3.76
CA PRO A 19 -4.12 -22.99 2.53
C PRO A 19 -2.58 -23.20 2.62
N GLY A 20 -1.96 -22.97 3.78
CA GLY A 20 -0.52 -23.06 4.00
C GLY A 20 -0.09 -22.50 5.37
N PRO A 21 1.21 -22.26 5.60
CA PRO A 21 1.70 -21.65 6.84
C PRO A 21 1.03 -20.30 7.09
N VAL A 22 0.54 -20.09 8.30
CA VAL A 22 -0.26 -18.92 8.67
C VAL A 22 0.28 -18.25 9.93
N LEU A 23 0.23 -16.93 9.93
CA LEU A 23 0.45 -16.07 11.08
C LEU A 23 -0.82 -15.23 11.27
N VAL A 24 -1.40 -15.30 12.45
CA VAL A 24 -2.60 -14.56 12.84
C VAL A 24 -2.22 -13.63 13.98
N GLY A 25 -2.44 -12.33 13.82
CA GLY A 25 -2.18 -11.33 14.84
C GLY A 25 -3.30 -10.30 14.90
N GLY A 26 -3.69 -9.89 16.10
CA GLY A 26 -4.69 -8.83 16.27
C GLY A 26 -5.24 -8.72 17.69
N ASP A 27 -6.19 -7.80 17.85
CA ASP A 27 -6.96 -7.60 19.08
C ASP A 27 -8.19 -8.51 19.07
N PHE A 28 -8.20 -9.49 19.97
CA PHE A 28 -9.27 -10.49 20.09
C PHE A 28 -10.33 -10.09 21.13
N ASN A 29 -10.07 -9.07 21.96
CA ASN A 29 -10.97 -8.63 23.03
C ASN A 29 -11.52 -9.78 23.91
N ALA A 30 -10.69 -10.81 24.15
CA ALA A 30 -11.12 -12.03 24.83
C ALA A 30 -10.09 -12.51 25.87
N TYR A 31 -10.61 -13.04 26.97
CA TYR A 31 -9.83 -13.53 28.11
C TYR A 31 -9.84 -15.05 28.16
N HIS A 32 -8.68 -15.67 28.35
CA HIS A 32 -8.59 -17.10 28.61
C HIS A 32 -7.33 -17.41 29.42
N PRO A 33 -7.34 -18.43 30.30
CA PRO A 33 -6.19 -18.79 31.12
C PRO A 33 -4.90 -19.10 30.33
N LEU A 34 -5.02 -19.48 29.06
CA LEU A 34 -3.87 -19.74 28.17
C LEU A 34 -2.98 -18.51 27.92
N TRP A 35 -3.55 -17.30 27.94
CA TRP A 35 -2.80 -16.06 27.69
C TRP A 35 -2.95 -15.03 28.82
N GLN A 36 -3.97 -15.15 29.66
CA GLN A 36 -4.16 -14.34 30.86
C GLN A 36 -4.64 -15.20 32.03
N PRO A 37 -3.72 -15.69 32.88
CA PRO A 37 -4.06 -16.52 34.03
C PRO A 37 -5.12 -15.87 34.94
N GLY A 38 -6.06 -16.67 35.43
CA GLY A 38 -7.11 -16.21 36.36
C GLY A 38 -8.29 -15.47 35.71
N ARG A 39 -8.31 -15.29 34.39
CA ARG A 39 -9.47 -14.73 33.67
C ARG A 39 -9.93 -15.64 32.55
N GLU A 40 -11.23 -15.76 32.37
CA GLU A 40 -11.85 -16.52 31.30
C GLU A 40 -13.16 -15.85 30.84
N CYS A 41 -13.43 -15.88 29.54
CA CYS A 41 -14.73 -15.53 28.98
C CYS A 41 -15.18 -16.53 27.90
N PRO A 42 -16.48 -16.56 27.54
CA PRO A 42 -17.00 -17.46 26.51
C PRO A 42 -16.27 -17.35 25.15
N ALA A 43 -15.99 -16.12 24.70
CA ALA A 43 -15.22 -15.88 23.48
C ALA A 43 -13.79 -16.44 23.57
N GLY A 44 -13.14 -16.28 24.73
CA GLY A 44 -11.80 -16.82 24.97
C GLY A 44 -11.76 -18.35 24.94
N ARG A 45 -12.78 -19.02 25.51
CA ARG A 45 -12.91 -20.49 25.41
C ARG A 45 -13.05 -20.96 23.97
N ARG A 46 -13.82 -20.23 23.15
CA ARG A 46 -14.00 -20.56 21.72
C ARG A 46 -12.70 -20.39 20.94
N ILE A 47 -11.98 -19.28 21.17
CA ILE A 47 -10.66 -19.04 20.56
C ILE A 47 -9.65 -20.11 21.02
N ALA A 48 -9.66 -20.49 22.29
CA ALA A 48 -8.81 -21.55 22.81
C ALA A 48 -9.14 -22.93 22.22
N GLY A 49 -10.43 -23.24 22.05
CA GLY A 49 -10.89 -24.44 21.35
C GLY A 49 -10.45 -24.46 19.89
N TRP A 50 -10.50 -23.32 19.21
CA TRP A 50 -9.99 -23.16 17.84
C TRP A 50 -8.47 -23.34 17.73
N LEU A 51 -7.71 -22.89 18.75
CA LEU A 51 -6.26 -23.08 18.84
C LEU A 51 -5.87 -24.56 18.99
N GLY A 52 -6.65 -25.33 19.75
CA GLY A 52 -6.37 -26.68 20.27
C GLY A 52 -6.11 -27.79 19.25
N GLY A 53 -5.09 -27.61 18.39
CA GLY A 53 -4.63 -28.54 17.38
C GLY A 53 -4.25 -27.90 16.04
N ARG A 54 -4.43 -26.58 15.87
CA ARG A 54 -4.24 -25.90 14.58
C ARG A 54 -3.10 -24.89 14.56
N LEU A 55 -2.95 -24.10 15.62
CA LEU A 55 -1.95 -23.04 15.72
C LEU A 55 -1.35 -23.03 17.13
N THR A 56 -0.09 -22.60 17.22
CA THR A 56 0.58 -22.34 18.49
C THR A 56 0.44 -20.87 18.86
N LEU A 57 0.13 -20.59 20.12
CA LEU A 57 0.19 -19.22 20.65
C LEU A 57 1.66 -18.76 20.67
N ALA A 58 1.99 -17.76 19.85
CA ALA A 58 3.33 -17.22 19.72
C ALA A 58 3.59 -16.03 20.66
N SER A 59 2.53 -15.32 21.08
CA SER A 59 2.63 -14.24 22.08
C SER A 59 3.12 -14.77 23.42
N ARG A 60 4.15 -14.12 23.96
CA ARG A 60 4.60 -14.37 25.34
C ARG A 60 3.55 -13.90 26.36
N PRO A 61 3.48 -14.55 27.53
CA PRO A 61 2.63 -14.10 28.63
C PRO A 61 2.97 -12.68 29.08
N GLY A 62 1.96 -11.85 29.30
CA GLY A 62 2.13 -10.48 29.78
C GLY A 62 1.01 -9.54 29.30
N PRO A 63 0.84 -8.37 29.95
CA PRO A 63 -0.19 -7.42 29.56
C PRO A 63 0.15 -6.79 28.19
N THR A 64 -0.83 -6.73 27.31
CA THR A 64 -0.73 -6.11 25.97
C THR A 64 -1.35 -4.73 25.90
N ASN A 65 -1.90 -4.25 27.02
CA ASN A 65 -2.38 -2.88 27.17
C ASN A 65 -2.08 -2.32 28.58
N ILE A 66 -2.28 -1.01 28.74
CA ILE A 66 -2.03 -0.27 29.99
C ILE A 66 -2.96 -0.71 31.14
N TYR A 67 -4.07 -1.39 30.83
CA TYR A 67 -5.03 -1.88 31.83
C TYR A 67 -4.66 -3.25 32.41
N GLY A 68 -3.51 -3.81 32.01
CA GLY A 68 -3.02 -5.08 32.52
C GLY A 68 -3.69 -6.30 31.87
N ASN A 69 -4.33 -6.14 30.71
CA ASN A 69 -5.01 -7.21 30.01
C ASN A 69 -4.18 -7.75 28.83
N THR A 70 -4.35 -9.04 28.53
CA THR A 70 -3.70 -9.72 27.42
C THR A 70 -4.78 -10.08 26.40
N ILE A 71 -5.12 -9.15 25.53
CA ILE A 71 -6.20 -9.30 24.52
C ILE A 71 -5.67 -9.23 23.09
N ASP A 72 -4.44 -8.77 22.91
CA ASP A 72 -3.74 -8.73 21.64
C ASP A 72 -2.88 -10.00 21.49
N LEU A 73 -3.25 -10.88 20.56
CA LEU A 73 -2.66 -12.20 20.45
C LEU A 73 -1.99 -12.39 19.09
N VAL A 74 -0.87 -13.09 19.08
CA VAL A 74 -0.17 -13.57 17.88
C VAL A 74 -0.10 -15.09 17.96
N MET A 75 -0.54 -15.74 16.90
CA MET A 75 -0.66 -17.18 16.77
C MET A 75 -0.08 -17.61 15.43
N ALA A 76 0.61 -18.73 15.39
CA ALA A 76 1.28 -19.18 14.17
C ALA A 76 1.16 -20.69 13.99
N SER A 77 1.19 -21.14 12.74
CA SER A 77 1.32 -22.56 12.42
C SER A 77 2.74 -23.07 12.69
N ASP A 78 3.73 -22.19 12.64
CA ASP A 78 5.13 -22.54 12.93
C ASP A 78 5.42 -22.33 14.43
N PRO A 79 5.78 -23.39 15.16
CA PRO A 79 6.01 -23.33 16.60
C PRO A 79 7.27 -22.55 17.00
N GLY A 80 8.17 -22.25 16.06
CA GLY A 80 9.32 -21.39 16.32
C GLY A 80 9.00 -19.90 16.22
N THR A 81 7.77 -19.53 15.86
CA THR A 81 7.33 -18.12 15.89
C THR A 81 7.23 -17.61 17.32
N GLN A 82 7.83 -16.46 17.58
CA GLN A 82 7.78 -15.78 18.86
C GLN A 82 7.27 -14.36 18.68
N ALA A 83 6.43 -13.91 19.60
CA ALA A 83 5.98 -12.53 19.66
C ALA A 83 6.03 -12.03 21.11
N TRP A 84 6.36 -10.76 21.29
CA TRP A 84 6.50 -10.12 22.60
C TRP A 84 6.04 -8.67 22.51
N VAL A 85 5.66 -8.11 23.65
CA VAL A 85 5.44 -6.67 23.76
C VAL A 85 6.77 -5.96 23.57
N ASP A 86 6.83 -5.14 22.54
CA ASP A 86 7.96 -4.30 22.24
C ASP A 86 7.84 -3.02 23.06
N GLU A 87 8.46 -3.06 24.24
CA GLU A 87 8.55 -1.90 25.12
C GLU A 87 9.17 -0.69 24.39
N GLU A 88 9.94 -0.93 23.33
CA GLU A 88 10.64 0.11 22.60
C GLU A 88 9.78 0.83 21.57
N ALA A 89 8.75 0.17 21.07
CA ALA A 89 7.90 0.64 19.99
C ALA A 89 6.61 1.31 20.50
N TYR A 90 6.66 2.02 21.64
CA TYR A 90 5.47 2.66 22.21
C TYR A 90 4.89 3.73 21.28
N THR A 91 3.60 3.60 20.99
CA THR A 91 2.86 4.47 20.04
C THR A 91 2.09 5.59 20.73
N GLY A 92 1.98 5.58 22.07
CA GLY A 92 1.08 6.46 22.80
C GLY A 92 -0.36 5.99 22.84
N SER A 93 -0.63 4.76 22.39
CA SER A 93 -1.93 4.10 22.60
C SER A 93 -1.96 3.46 23.99
N ASP A 94 -3.17 3.22 24.45
CA ASP A 94 -3.49 2.28 25.52
C ASP A 94 -3.09 0.83 25.21
N HIS A 95 -2.98 0.43 23.94
CA HIS A 95 -2.40 -0.85 23.51
C HIS A 95 -0.88 -0.76 23.28
N TYR A 96 -0.14 -1.78 23.70
CA TYR A 96 1.29 -1.91 23.44
C TYR A 96 1.56 -2.50 22.06
N THR A 97 2.68 -2.10 21.45
CA THR A 97 3.12 -2.69 20.19
C THR A 97 3.65 -4.10 20.42
N ILE A 98 3.23 -5.05 19.59
CA ILE A 98 3.75 -6.42 19.60
C ILE A 98 4.71 -6.60 18.44
N THR A 99 5.95 -6.98 18.75
CA THR A 99 6.99 -7.36 17.78
C THR A 99 7.21 -8.86 17.86
N GLY A 100 7.58 -9.48 16.76
CA GLY A 100 7.87 -10.91 16.75
C GLY A 100 8.80 -11.33 15.64
N THR A 101 9.32 -12.54 15.78
CA THR A 101 10.12 -13.24 14.77
C THR A 101 9.43 -14.53 14.41
N THR A 102 9.39 -14.85 13.11
CA THR A 102 8.90 -16.14 12.63
C THR A 102 10.03 -16.82 11.86
N PRO A 103 10.30 -18.11 12.11
CA PRO A 103 11.21 -18.88 11.28
C PRO A 103 10.59 -18.92 9.89
N THR A 104 11.24 -18.25 8.95
CA THR A 104 10.98 -18.56 7.56
C THR A 104 11.75 -19.84 7.27
N ALA A 105 11.06 -20.92 6.87
CA ALA A 105 11.68 -21.93 6.01
C ALA A 105 12.50 -21.15 4.99
N ASP A 106 13.77 -21.50 4.82
CA ASP A 106 14.76 -20.76 4.04
C ASP A 106 14.21 -20.55 2.61
N LYS A 107 13.36 -19.52 2.45
CA LYS A 107 12.83 -19.07 1.17
C LYS A 107 14.00 -18.33 0.62
N GLY A 108 14.88 -19.07 -0.06
CA GLY A 108 16.16 -18.61 -0.58
C GLY A 108 16.13 -17.11 -0.80
N GLY A 109 16.86 -16.39 0.07
CA GLY A 109 16.66 -14.97 0.35
C GLY A 109 16.23 -14.16 -0.87
N GLY A 110 15.12 -13.43 -0.68
CA GLY A 110 14.49 -12.45 -1.58
C GLY A 110 14.89 -12.53 -3.04
N ARG A 111 14.03 -13.05 -3.93
CA ARG A 111 14.20 -13.14 -5.40
C ARG A 111 15.67 -12.94 -5.76
N ALA A 112 16.49 -13.97 -5.52
CA ALA A 112 17.89 -13.92 -5.91
C ALA A 112 17.96 -13.32 -7.31
N GLY A 113 18.60 -12.15 -7.44
CA GLY A 113 18.68 -11.47 -8.74
C GLY A 113 19.16 -12.48 -9.78
N ARG A 114 18.66 -12.36 -11.02
CA ARG A 114 19.04 -13.26 -12.12
C ARG A 114 20.56 -13.50 -12.05
N PRO A 115 21.03 -14.76 -12.02
CA PRO A 115 22.45 -15.04 -11.92
C PRO A 115 23.18 -14.32 -13.05
N TYR A 116 24.29 -13.67 -12.69
CA TYR A 116 25.16 -13.01 -13.65
C TYR A 116 26.58 -13.54 -13.46
N ILE A 117 27.35 -13.55 -14.55
CA ILE A 117 28.78 -13.84 -14.49
C ILE A 117 29.49 -12.51 -14.23
N PRO A 118 30.18 -12.34 -13.08
CA PRO A 118 31.02 -11.17 -12.86
C PRO A 118 32.10 -11.06 -13.94
N ASN A 119 32.63 -9.85 -14.14
CA ASN A 119 33.68 -9.63 -15.15
C ASN A 119 35.07 -10.11 -14.69
N GLU A 120 35.14 -10.98 -13.69
CA GLU A 120 36.37 -11.58 -13.16
C GLU A 120 36.77 -12.77 -14.04
N GLU A 121 38.07 -12.93 -14.32
CA GLU A 121 38.55 -13.93 -15.27
C GLU A 121 38.29 -15.37 -14.79
N GLU A 122 38.32 -15.60 -13.47
CA GLU A 122 38.02 -16.89 -12.85
C GLU A 122 36.56 -17.31 -13.07
N ASP A 123 35.60 -16.41 -12.84
CA ASP A 123 34.18 -16.68 -13.07
C ASP A 123 33.89 -16.92 -14.57
N ARG A 124 34.56 -16.16 -15.46
CA ARG A 124 34.45 -16.35 -16.92
C ARG A 124 35.11 -17.64 -17.38
N ALA A 125 36.21 -18.07 -16.76
CA ALA A 125 36.86 -19.34 -17.05
C ALA A 125 35.97 -20.51 -16.64
N LEU A 126 35.35 -20.45 -15.47
CA LEU A 126 34.38 -21.44 -15.00
C LEU A 126 33.13 -21.50 -15.88
N PHE A 127 32.60 -20.36 -16.30
CA PHE A 127 31.49 -20.33 -17.25
C PHE A 127 31.87 -21.00 -18.59
N ARG A 128 33.04 -20.67 -19.15
CA ARG A 128 33.52 -21.26 -20.41
C ARG A 128 33.75 -22.77 -20.30
N SER A 129 34.25 -23.26 -19.16
CA SER A 129 34.46 -24.71 -18.96
C SER A 129 33.13 -25.47 -18.89
N LEU A 130 32.14 -24.93 -18.16
CA LEU A 130 30.80 -25.53 -18.08
C LEU A 130 30.07 -25.54 -19.42
N VAL A 131 30.21 -24.46 -20.22
CA VAL A 131 29.64 -24.41 -21.57
C VAL A 131 30.31 -25.43 -22.49
N ARG A 132 31.66 -25.54 -22.46
CA ARG A 132 32.38 -26.53 -23.28
C ARG A 132 31.94 -27.95 -22.96
N TRP A 133 31.84 -28.28 -21.68
CA TRP A 133 31.36 -29.59 -21.24
C TRP A 133 29.90 -29.85 -21.64
N GLY A 134 29.02 -28.86 -21.51
CA GLY A 134 27.61 -29.01 -21.91
C GLY A 134 27.40 -29.17 -23.41
N ILE A 135 28.21 -28.50 -24.24
CA ILE A 135 28.12 -28.60 -25.72
C ILE A 135 28.41 -30.01 -26.22
N GLU A 136 29.23 -30.80 -25.52
CA GLU A 136 29.51 -32.20 -25.90
C GLU A 136 28.26 -33.08 -25.91
N SER A 137 27.23 -32.70 -25.14
CA SER A 137 25.94 -33.40 -25.07
C SER A 137 24.91 -32.91 -26.09
N VAL A 138 25.23 -31.88 -26.89
CA VAL A 138 24.33 -31.33 -27.90
C VAL A 138 24.51 -32.09 -29.23
N PRO A 139 23.43 -32.51 -29.91
CA PRO A 139 23.53 -33.18 -31.20
C PRO A 139 24.22 -32.31 -32.26
N LYS A 140 24.97 -32.94 -33.18
CA LYS A 140 25.83 -32.24 -34.16
C LYS A 140 25.29 -32.17 -35.59
N GLU A 141 24.24 -32.94 -35.91
CA GLU A 141 23.52 -32.89 -37.19
C GLU A 141 21.99 -32.81 -37.02
N ALA A 142 21.34 -31.92 -37.79
CA ALA A 142 19.89 -31.75 -37.84
C ALA A 142 19.44 -31.81 -39.30
N ALA A 143 18.45 -32.64 -39.58
CA ALA A 143 17.88 -32.85 -40.91
C ALA A 143 16.48 -32.23 -41.05
N THR A 144 15.79 -31.88 -39.94
CA THR A 144 14.44 -31.27 -39.97
C THR A 144 14.31 -30.00 -39.13
N ASN A 145 13.25 -29.22 -39.37
CA ASN A 145 12.95 -28.02 -38.59
C ASN A 145 12.63 -28.34 -37.12
N GLU A 146 11.98 -29.46 -36.83
CA GLU A 146 11.75 -29.89 -35.44
C GLU A 146 13.05 -30.29 -34.73
N GLU A 147 14.06 -30.76 -35.47
CA GLU A 147 15.40 -31.02 -34.94
C GLU A 147 16.14 -29.73 -34.62
N LEU A 148 15.99 -28.70 -35.47
CA LEU A 148 16.54 -27.36 -35.19
C LEU A 148 15.94 -26.73 -33.93
N ASP A 149 14.63 -26.88 -33.68
CA ASP A 149 14.01 -26.38 -32.46
C ASP A 149 14.50 -27.14 -31.22
N ARG A 150 14.67 -28.46 -31.32
CA ARG A 150 15.26 -29.27 -30.25
C ARG A 150 16.70 -28.85 -29.96
N TRP A 151 17.45 -28.44 -30.98
CA TRP A 151 18.80 -27.91 -30.81
C TRP A 151 18.83 -26.56 -30.12
N ALA A 152 17.97 -25.64 -30.54
CA ALA A 152 17.85 -24.35 -29.90
C ALA A 152 17.51 -24.49 -28.40
N GLN A 153 16.64 -25.45 -28.07
CA GLN A 153 16.33 -25.79 -26.68
C GLN A 153 17.53 -26.39 -25.95
N ALA A 154 18.24 -27.35 -26.55
CA ALA A 154 19.43 -27.97 -25.94
C ALA A 154 20.55 -26.94 -25.67
N LEU A 155 20.83 -26.05 -26.62
CA LEU A 155 21.82 -24.97 -26.47
C LEU A 155 21.40 -23.98 -25.38
N ARG A 156 20.13 -23.59 -25.35
CA ARG A 156 19.60 -22.73 -24.28
C ARG A 156 19.78 -23.40 -22.92
N ASP A 157 19.47 -24.68 -22.81
CA ASP A 157 19.54 -25.41 -21.54
C ASP A 157 21.00 -25.56 -21.06
N VAL A 158 21.95 -25.75 -21.97
CA VAL A 158 23.40 -25.70 -21.66
C VAL A 158 23.80 -24.33 -21.11
N LEU A 159 23.38 -23.24 -21.76
CA LEU A 159 23.71 -21.89 -21.31
C LEU A 159 23.07 -21.54 -19.96
N VAL A 160 21.81 -21.94 -19.76
CA VAL A 160 21.11 -21.74 -18.48
C VAL A 160 21.84 -22.47 -17.36
N ARG A 161 22.16 -23.75 -17.55
CA ARG A 161 22.89 -24.55 -16.55
C ARG A 161 24.28 -24.01 -16.27
N ALA A 162 24.99 -23.53 -17.29
CA ALA A 162 26.30 -22.92 -17.13
C ALA A 162 26.23 -21.60 -16.34
N ILE A 163 25.21 -20.75 -16.60
CA ILE A 163 24.98 -19.53 -15.82
C ILE A 163 24.54 -19.85 -14.39
N GLU A 164 23.74 -20.89 -14.19
CA GLU A 164 23.32 -21.32 -12.84
C GLU A 164 24.50 -21.88 -12.03
N GLY A 165 25.44 -22.57 -12.68
CA GLY A 165 26.63 -23.14 -12.05
C GLY A 165 27.76 -22.13 -11.79
N ALA A 166 27.99 -21.19 -12.71
CA ALA A 166 29.07 -20.19 -12.59
C ALA A 166 28.59 -18.81 -12.06
N GLY A 167 27.28 -18.55 -12.07
CA GLY A 167 26.74 -17.21 -11.81
C GLY A 167 26.61 -16.88 -10.32
N ARG A 168 26.91 -15.62 -9.99
CA ARG A 168 26.68 -15.06 -8.66
C ARG A 168 25.27 -14.45 -8.58
N LYS A 169 24.63 -14.59 -7.42
CA LYS A 169 23.31 -14.02 -7.12
C LYS A 169 23.47 -12.73 -6.32
N ARG A 170 22.92 -11.61 -6.81
CA ARG A 170 22.96 -10.34 -6.08
C ARG A 170 21.96 -10.37 -4.93
N ARG A 171 22.44 -10.36 -3.69
CA ARG A 171 21.59 -10.15 -2.51
C ARG A 171 21.29 -8.65 -2.37
N GLN A 172 20.02 -8.26 -2.41
CA GLN A 172 19.60 -6.94 -1.93
C GLN A 172 19.62 -6.96 -0.40
N ALA A 173 20.78 -6.71 0.20
CA ALA A 173 20.80 -6.37 1.61
C ALA A 173 20.11 -5.00 1.76
N GLY A 174 19.10 -4.91 2.64
CA GLY A 174 18.51 -3.62 3.00
C GLY A 174 19.61 -2.68 3.48
N THR A 175 19.77 -1.54 2.82
CA THR A 175 20.74 -0.53 3.24
C THR A 175 20.24 0.12 4.52
N ARG A 176 20.93 -0.12 5.64
CA ARG A 176 20.78 0.69 6.85
C ARG A 176 20.92 2.16 6.46
N ALA A 177 20.10 3.03 7.03
CA ALA A 177 20.15 4.47 6.76
C ALA A 177 21.56 5.00 7.02
N PRO A 178 22.33 5.37 5.98
CA PRO A 178 23.77 5.62 6.13
C PRO A 178 24.07 6.95 6.85
N TRP A 179 23.05 7.80 7.00
CA TRP A 179 23.08 9.07 7.73
C TRP A 179 22.71 8.91 9.22
N TRP A 180 22.39 7.71 9.70
CA TRP A 180 22.01 7.51 11.10
C TRP A 180 23.24 7.57 12.03
N ASN A 181 23.26 8.53 12.96
CA ASN A 181 24.38 8.80 13.86
C ASN A 181 23.97 8.71 15.35
N GLU A 182 24.92 8.95 16.26
CA GLU A 182 24.69 8.88 17.71
C GLU A 182 23.61 9.87 18.18
N GLU A 183 23.65 11.10 17.67
CA GLU A 183 22.68 12.14 17.98
C GLU A 183 21.24 11.72 17.63
N CYS A 184 21.04 11.04 16.48
CA CYS A 184 19.74 10.46 16.13
C CYS A 184 19.33 9.37 17.12
N ARG A 185 20.28 8.56 17.60
CA ARG A 185 20.02 7.48 18.56
C ARG A 185 19.61 8.04 19.92
N GLU A 186 20.31 9.05 20.42
CA GLU A 186 20.03 9.71 21.69
C GLU A 186 18.68 10.44 21.65
N ALA A 187 18.41 11.21 20.60
CA ALA A 187 17.13 11.91 20.45
C ALA A 187 15.95 10.93 20.28
N HIS A 188 16.17 9.79 19.61
CA HIS A 188 15.18 8.71 19.53
C HIS A 188 14.93 8.06 20.90
N ALA A 189 15.98 7.83 21.69
CA ALA A 189 15.87 7.31 23.04
C ALA A 189 15.12 8.27 23.98
N ALA A 190 15.37 9.58 23.88
CA ALA A 190 14.65 10.60 24.65
C ALA A 190 13.17 10.67 24.29
N LEU A 191 12.83 10.65 22.99
CA LEU A 191 11.44 10.58 22.50
C LEU A 191 10.72 9.30 22.95
N LYS A 192 11.46 8.21 23.07
CA LYS A 192 10.95 6.93 23.57
C LYS A 192 10.70 6.96 25.07
N LEU A 193 11.58 7.61 25.85
CA LEU A 193 11.40 7.77 27.28
C LEU A 193 10.19 8.65 27.61
N SER A 194 10.06 9.81 26.94
CA SER A 194 8.90 10.72 27.12
C SER A 194 7.58 10.02 26.80
N ARG A 195 7.58 9.18 25.77
CA ARG A 195 6.46 8.31 25.40
C ARG A 195 6.06 7.32 26.50
N ARG A 196 7.00 6.79 27.28
CA ARG A 196 6.72 5.81 28.35
C ARG A 196 6.23 6.46 29.65
N THR A 197 6.65 7.69 29.94
CA THR A 197 6.39 8.36 31.22
C THR A 197 5.23 9.34 31.18
N SER A 198 4.89 9.91 30.02
CA SER A 198 3.90 10.98 29.94
C SER A 198 2.47 10.43 29.81
N GLY A 199 1.78 10.37 30.95
CA GLY A 199 0.34 10.11 31.03
C GLY A 199 -0.56 11.28 30.59
N GLN A 200 -0.03 12.51 30.37
CA GLN A 200 -0.83 13.64 29.88
C GLN A 200 -0.05 14.93 29.51
N GLU A 201 1.27 15.01 29.66
CA GLU A 201 2.02 16.23 29.31
C GLU A 201 2.43 16.23 27.84
N ASP A 202 1.55 16.77 27.01
CA ASP A 202 1.71 16.91 25.57
C ASP A 202 2.96 17.73 25.16
N GLU A 203 3.46 18.63 26.01
CA GLU A 203 4.54 19.56 25.66
C GLU A 203 5.89 18.85 25.58
N ASP A 204 6.26 18.05 26.59
CA ASP A 204 7.50 17.24 26.61
C ASP A 204 7.56 16.27 25.42
N ARG A 205 6.40 15.71 25.05
CA ARG A 205 6.28 14.84 23.87
C ARG A 205 6.50 15.60 22.57
N ARG A 206 5.99 16.84 22.47
CA ARG A 206 6.22 17.72 21.31
C ARG A 206 7.67 18.21 21.26
N GLU A 207 8.28 18.49 22.40
CA GLU A 207 9.67 18.93 22.48
C GLU A 207 10.64 17.81 22.07
N THR A 208 10.53 16.63 22.69
CA THR A 208 11.34 15.46 22.32
C THR A 208 11.10 15.02 20.87
N GLY A 209 9.87 15.17 20.36
CA GLY A 209 9.54 14.96 18.95
C GLY A 209 10.26 15.96 18.03
N ARG A 210 10.21 17.26 18.36
CA ARG A 210 10.92 18.32 17.63
C ARG A 210 12.43 18.10 17.65
N ALA A 211 12.99 17.69 18.79
CA ALA A 211 14.40 17.38 18.95
C ALA A 211 14.85 16.20 18.07
N PHE A 212 14.07 15.12 18.04
CA PHE A 212 14.34 13.98 17.17
C PHE A 212 14.27 14.34 15.67
N GLU A 213 13.25 15.08 15.25
CA GLU A 213 13.19 15.55 13.87
C GLU A 213 14.36 16.47 13.51
N ALA A 214 14.78 17.34 14.44
CA ALA A 214 15.95 18.20 14.25
C ALA A 214 17.24 17.38 14.10
N ALA A 215 17.44 16.36 14.93
CA ALA A 215 18.57 15.45 14.84
C ALA A 215 18.61 14.72 13.48
N ILE A 216 17.48 14.20 13.01
CA ILE A 216 17.39 13.60 11.66
C ILE A 216 17.77 14.61 10.58
N ARG A 217 17.24 15.84 10.65
CA ARG A 217 17.54 16.88 9.65
C ARG A 217 19.02 17.22 9.63
N ARG A 218 19.66 17.37 10.80
CA ARG A 218 21.11 17.61 10.94
C ARG A 218 21.93 16.44 10.39
N ALA A 219 21.61 15.22 10.79
CA ALA A 219 22.35 14.04 10.38
C ALA A 219 22.28 13.78 8.88
N LYS A 220 21.09 13.96 8.27
CA LYS A 220 20.93 13.91 6.81
C LYS A 220 21.75 15.01 6.12
N LYS A 221 21.64 16.26 6.60
CA LYS A 221 22.38 17.39 6.03
C LYS A 221 23.88 17.13 6.05
N ALA A 222 24.44 16.80 7.21
CA ALA A 222 25.88 16.53 7.37
C ALA A 222 26.35 15.37 6.50
N TYR A 223 25.58 14.28 6.42
CA TYR A 223 25.90 13.15 5.53
C TYR A 223 25.98 13.58 4.06
N TRP A 224 25.03 14.38 3.60
CA TRP A 224 25.01 14.84 2.21
C TRP A 224 26.08 15.89 1.92
N GLU A 225 26.36 16.80 2.85
CA GLU A 225 27.48 17.76 2.75
C GLU A 225 28.81 17.03 2.63
N GLN A 226 29.06 16.04 3.50
CA GLN A 226 30.25 15.19 3.42
C GLN A 226 30.35 14.45 2.07
N LYS A 227 29.21 13.95 1.55
CA LYS A 227 29.18 13.28 0.24
C LYS A 227 29.49 14.23 -0.91
N LEU A 228 29.08 15.49 -0.83
CA LEU A 228 29.40 16.53 -1.80
C LEU A 228 30.90 16.88 -1.75
N GLU A 229 31.44 17.10 -0.54
CA GLU A 229 32.87 17.41 -0.35
C GLU A 229 33.79 16.30 -0.86
N GLN A 230 33.40 15.03 -0.69
CA GLN A 230 34.17 13.87 -1.14
C GLN A 230 33.97 13.54 -2.64
N ALA A 231 33.05 14.21 -3.34
CA ALA A 231 32.72 13.90 -4.73
C ALA A 231 33.73 14.51 -5.71
N THR A 232 34.94 13.94 -5.78
CA THR A 232 36.01 14.40 -6.69
C THR A 232 36.04 13.68 -8.04
N SER A 233 35.28 12.59 -8.19
CA SER A 233 35.22 11.79 -9.42
C SER A 233 34.01 12.17 -10.28
N ASN A 234 34.16 12.14 -11.61
CA ASN A 234 33.05 12.29 -12.57
C ASN A 234 31.86 11.36 -12.22
N LYS A 235 32.12 10.13 -11.78
CA LYS A 235 31.06 9.20 -11.37
C LYS A 235 30.30 9.68 -10.11
N ALA A 236 31.02 10.28 -9.16
CA ALA A 236 30.42 10.84 -7.95
C ALA A 236 29.61 12.10 -8.27
N ILE A 237 30.11 12.95 -9.16
CA ILE A 237 29.39 14.15 -9.64
C ILE A 237 28.08 13.77 -10.34
N TYR A 238 28.09 12.76 -11.22
CA TYR A 238 26.84 12.26 -11.84
C TYR A 238 25.87 11.65 -10.81
N ALA A 239 26.38 10.96 -9.78
CA ALA A 239 25.53 10.45 -8.69
C ALA A 239 24.86 11.58 -7.90
N VAL A 240 25.58 12.67 -7.64
CA VAL A 240 25.05 13.89 -7.00
C VAL A 240 23.95 14.55 -7.86
N THR A 241 24.15 14.63 -9.18
CA THR A 241 23.13 15.22 -10.09
C THR A 241 21.83 14.41 -10.12
N ALA A 242 21.91 13.10 -9.87
CA ALA A 242 20.73 12.25 -9.70
C ALA A 242 19.96 12.57 -8.42
N TRP A 243 20.59 13.16 -7.40
CA TRP A 243 19.93 13.64 -6.18
C TRP A 243 19.20 14.97 -6.39
N HIS A 244 19.66 15.83 -7.29
CA HIS A 244 18.92 17.04 -7.70
C HIS A 244 17.61 16.68 -8.43
N LYS A 245 17.51 15.49 -9.02
CA LYS A 245 16.25 14.94 -9.54
C LYS A 245 15.33 14.41 -8.44
N ALA A 246 15.56 14.76 -7.17
CA ALA A 246 14.60 14.56 -6.10
C ALA A 246 13.33 15.37 -6.40
N THR A 247 12.37 14.67 -7.01
CA THR A 247 10.94 14.96 -7.02
C THR A 247 10.65 16.44 -7.19
N ASP A 248 10.55 16.87 -8.45
CA ASP A 248 9.75 18.05 -8.75
C ASP A 248 8.44 17.86 -7.98
N THR A 249 8.25 18.67 -6.93
CA THR A 249 7.12 18.52 -6.02
C THR A 249 5.92 18.74 -6.90
N PHE A 250 5.25 17.66 -7.29
CA PHE A 250 4.15 17.72 -8.23
C PHE A 250 3.04 18.53 -7.55
N ALA A 251 3.02 19.83 -7.83
CA ALA A 251 1.98 20.71 -7.40
C ALA A 251 0.78 20.37 -8.27
N PRO A 252 -0.37 20.02 -7.67
CA PRO A 252 -1.58 19.86 -8.45
C PRO A 252 -1.83 21.18 -9.20
N PRO A 253 -2.27 21.13 -10.47
CA PRO A 253 -2.49 22.28 -11.32
C PRO A 253 -3.48 23.24 -10.63
N PRO A 254 -3.42 24.54 -10.96
CA PRO A 254 -4.38 25.51 -10.47
C PRO A 254 -5.81 25.06 -10.78
N LEU A 255 -6.75 25.34 -9.88
CA LEU A 255 -8.17 25.14 -10.13
C LEU A 255 -8.77 26.46 -10.59
N SER A 256 -9.58 26.43 -11.65
CA SER A 256 -10.29 27.60 -12.17
C SER A 256 -11.78 27.42 -11.91
N TYR A 257 -12.40 28.41 -11.25
CA TYR A 257 -13.84 28.40 -11.00
C TYR A 257 -14.39 29.84 -11.05
N GLN A 258 -15.43 30.05 -11.86
CA GLN A 258 -16.08 31.36 -12.06
C GLN A 258 -15.12 32.52 -12.38
N GLY A 259 -14.08 32.26 -13.18
CA GLY A 259 -13.09 33.27 -13.57
C GLY A 259 -11.98 33.53 -12.54
N GLN A 260 -11.98 32.85 -11.39
CA GLN A 260 -10.95 32.96 -10.37
C GLN A 260 -10.07 31.70 -10.32
N THR A 261 -8.76 31.91 -10.12
CA THR A 261 -7.76 30.83 -10.08
C THR A 261 -7.27 30.58 -8.66
N TYR A 262 -7.26 29.32 -8.25
CA TYR A 262 -6.85 28.87 -6.92
C TYR A 262 -5.59 28.03 -7.02
N THR A 263 -4.52 28.44 -6.34
CA THR A 263 -3.20 27.80 -6.43
C THR A 263 -2.78 27.15 -5.12
N ALA A 264 -3.20 27.70 -3.96
CA ALA A 264 -2.85 27.19 -2.65
C ALA A 264 -3.64 25.91 -2.28
N PRO A 265 -3.00 24.90 -1.66
CA PRO A 265 -3.67 23.64 -1.31
C PRO A 265 -4.91 23.79 -0.41
N GLY A 266 -4.87 24.72 0.56
CA GLY A 266 -6.00 24.98 1.46
C GLY A 266 -7.21 25.59 0.76
N GLU A 267 -6.97 26.54 -0.15
CA GLU A 267 -8.04 27.19 -0.93
C GLU A 267 -8.67 26.22 -1.93
N LYS A 268 -7.86 25.37 -2.57
CA LYS A 268 -8.35 24.29 -3.44
C LYS A 268 -9.23 23.30 -2.68
N LEU A 269 -8.83 22.95 -1.46
CA LEU A 269 -9.58 22.03 -0.60
C LEU A 269 -10.95 22.62 -0.22
N GLU A 270 -10.98 23.89 0.20
CA GLU A 270 -12.22 24.56 0.60
C GLU A 270 -13.17 24.78 -0.59
N LEU A 271 -12.62 25.15 -1.76
CA LEU A 271 -13.40 25.23 -3.01
C LEU A 271 -14.04 23.88 -3.36
N MET A 272 -13.28 22.79 -3.28
CA MET A 272 -13.80 21.45 -3.57
C MET A 272 -14.82 20.99 -2.55
N ARG A 273 -14.58 21.25 -1.27
CA ARG A 273 -15.53 20.97 -0.21
C ARG A 273 -16.87 21.66 -0.50
N ARG A 274 -16.84 22.97 -0.77
CA ARG A 274 -18.05 23.77 -1.02
C ARG A 274 -18.77 23.40 -2.33
N GLU A 275 -18.02 23.25 -3.42
CA GLU A 275 -18.60 23.15 -4.77
C GLU A 275 -18.80 21.70 -5.25
N VAL A 276 -18.00 20.75 -4.77
CA VAL A 276 -18.03 19.35 -5.25
C VAL A 276 -18.61 18.40 -4.19
N VAL A 277 -18.28 18.61 -2.91
CA VAL A 277 -18.70 17.73 -1.81
C VAL A 277 -20.03 18.17 -1.20
N GLU A 278 -20.22 19.46 -0.93
CA GLU A 278 -21.42 19.98 -0.27
C GLU A 278 -22.56 20.27 -1.26
N ARG A 279 -22.25 20.61 -2.53
CA ARG A 279 -23.24 20.80 -3.59
C ARG A 279 -23.54 19.48 -4.34
N PHE A 280 -24.54 18.75 -3.88
CA PHE A 280 -25.22 17.70 -4.66
C PHE A 280 -26.21 18.32 -5.69
N GLY A 281 -25.78 19.31 -6.47
CA GLY A 281 -26.64 20.16 -7.31
C GLY A 281 -26.09 20.45 -8.71
N ASP A 282 -26.85 21.20 -9.50
CA ASP A 282 -26.74 21.45 -10.95
C ASP A 282 -25.95 22.70 -11.38
N GLY A 283 -25.24 23.35 -10.46
CA GLY A 283 -24.28 24.41 -10.79
C GLY A 283 -23.07 23.85 -11.54
N GLY A 284 -22.47 24.63 -12.43
CA GLY A 284 -21.30 24.21 -13.20
C GLY A 284 -20.22 23.60 -12.32
N ASP A 285 -19.75 22.40 -12.65
CA ASP A 285 -18.66 21.73 -11.94
C ASP A 285 -17.36 22.54 -12.08
N VAL A 286 -16.44 22.40 -11.11
CA VAL A 286 -15.04 22.83 -11.31
C VAL A 286 -14.46 22.04 -12.49
N GLU A 287 -13.89 22.74 -13.48
CA GLU A 287 -13.28 22.11 -14.65
C GLU A 287 -12.19 21.11 -14.22
N ASP A 288 -12.14 19.97 -14.90
CA ASP A 288 -11.17 18.91 -14.61
C ASP A 288 -9.80 19.32 -15.18
N PRO A 289 -8.82 19.66 -14.33
CA PRO A 289 -7.51 20.05 -14.81
C PRO A 289 -6.68 18.82 -15.26
N TRP A 290 -7.24 17.60 -15.18
CA TRP A 290 -6.62 16.33 -15.55
C TRP A 290 -7.34 15.57 -16.66
N GLY A 291 -8.38 16.16 -17.27
CA GLY A 291 -9.20 15.49 -18.27
C GLY A 291 -8.52 15.37 -19.64
N PRO A 292 -8.80 14.30 -20.43
CA PRO A 292 -8.41 14.24 -21.83
C PRO A 292 -9.19 15.29 -22.65
N LEU A 293 -8.52 15.90 -23.65
CA LEU A 293 -9.12 16.86 -24.58
C LEU A 293 -10.39 16.27 -25.23
N GLN A 294 -11.50 17.01 -25.17
CA GLN A 294 -12.78 16.58 -25.73
C GLN A 294 -12.67 16.38 -27.25
N GLY A 295 -13.04 15.18 -27.74
CA GLY A 295 -13.05 14.93 -29.18
C GLY A 295 -13.11 13.47 -29.63
N VAL A 296 -13.93 12.62 -29.00
CA VAL A 296 -14.21 11.28 -29.58
C VAL A 296 -15.73 11.10 -29.69
N GLY A 297 -16.26 11.51 -30.86
CA GLY A 297 -17.66 11.36 -31.21
C GLY A 297 -18.04 9.90 -31.44
N SER A 298 -19.10 9.44 -30.77
CA SER A 298 -19.77 8.19 -31.12
C SER A 298 -20.83 8.43 -32.20
N VAL A 299 -20.87 7.55 -33.19
CA VAL A 299 -21.69 7.58 -34.41
C VAL A 299 -23.20 7.70 -34.10
N SER A 300 -23.85 8.65 -34.76
CA SER A 300 -25.27 8.99 -34.61
C SER A 300 -26.20 8.08 -35.42
N ARG A 301 -27.24 7.53 -34.78
CA ARG A 301 -28.50 7.12 -35.44
C ARG A 301 -29.50 8.29 -35.40
N SER A 302 -30.37 8.37 -36.41
CA SER A 302 -31.40 9.40 -36.60
C SER A 302 -32.24 9.60 -35.33
N PRO A 303 -32.55 10.85 -34.94
CA PRO A 303 -33.36 11.12 -33.76
C PRO A 303 -34.82 10.65 -33.96
N PRO A 304 -35.51 10.24 -32.87
CA PRO A 304 -36.95 9.97 -32.93
C PRO A 304 -37.75 11.24 -33.31
N PRO A 305 -39.02 11.11 -33.75
CA PRO A 305 -39.89 12.26 -34.01
C PRO A 305 -40.42 12.90 -32.73
N ALA A 306 -40.75 14.19 -32.81
CA ALA A 306 -41.40 14.96 -31.75
C ALA A 306 -42.77 14.38 -31.35
N VAL A 307 -43.08 14.41 -30.05
CA VAL A 307 -44.36 13.92 -29.51
C VAL A 307 -45.14 15.09 -28.94
N THR A 308 -46.41 15.23 -29.31
CA THR A 308 -47.31 16.26 -28.77
C THR A 308 -48.07 15.74 -27.56
N VAL A 309 -47.99 16.43 -26.43
CA VAL A 309 -48.74 16.13 -25.21
C VAL A 309 -49.56 17.37 -24.85
N GLY A 310 -50.88 17.33 -25.09
CA GLY A 310 -51.75 18.50 -24.99
C GLY A 310 -51.37 19.56 -26.03
N ASP A 311 -51.21 20.82 -25.60
CA ASP A 311 -50.79 21.93 -26.47
C ASP A 311 -49.26 22.07 -26.59
N ARG A 312 -48.48 21.12 -26.02
CA ARG A 312 -47.02 21.18 -25.98
C ARG A 312 -46.38 20.12 -26.86
N GLN A 313 -45.52 20.57 -27.76
CA GLN A 313 -44.61 19.71 -28.53
C GLN A 313 -43.36 19.40 -27.70
N VAL A 314 -43.08 18.12 -27.49
CA VAL A 314 -41.92 17.62 -26.76
C VAL A 314 -40.96 16.97 -27.74
N GLU A 315 -39.80 17.61 -27.92
CA GLU A 315 -38.72 17.06 -28.74
C GLU A 315 -38.00 15.91 -28.00
N PRO A 316 -37.73 14.78 -28.67
CA PRO A 316 -37.04 13.66 -28.07
C PRO A 316 -35.60 14.03 -27.77
N LYS A 317 -35.26 13.97 -26.48
CA LYS A 317 -33.90 14.19 -25.99
C LYS A 317 -33.19 12.86 -25.85
N ARG A 318 -31.89 12.85 -26.13
CA ARG A 318 -31.02 11.67 -25.96
C ARG A 318 -30.78 11.30 -24.49
N GLU A 319 -31.14 12.18 -23.57
CA GLU A 319 -31.11 11.96 -22.13
C GLU A 319 -32.10 12.94 -21.49
N VAL A 320 -32.77 12.53 -20.40
CA VAL A 320 -33.66 13.39 -19.62
C VAL A 320 -33.23 13.31 -18.17
N ARG A 321 -33.03 14.47 -17.53
CA ARG A 321 -32.79 14.54 -16.09
C ARG A 321 -34.11 14.66 -15.35
N TRP A 322 -34.34 13.79 -14.37
CA TRP A 322 -35.52 13.86 -13.51
C TRP A 322 -35.12 13.53 -12.07
N LEU A 323 -35.40 14.46 -11.13
CA LEU A 323 -35.09 14.30 -9.69
C LEU A 323 -33.63 13.87 -9.39
N GLY A 324 -32.66 14.30 -10.20
CA GLY A 324 -31.24 13.93 -10.05
C GLY A 324 -30.82 12.66 -10.80
N PHE A 325 -31.76 11.90 -11.36
CA PHE A 325 -31.51 10.75 -12.22
C PHE A 325 -31.36 11.17 -13.67
N PHE A 326 -30.48 10.49 -14.40
CA PHE A 326 -30.31 10.67 -15.84
C PHE A 326 -30.94 9.47 -16.55
N LEU A 327 -32.09 9.69 -17.18
CA LEU A 327 -32.84 8.68 -17.90
C LEU A 327 -32.40 8.68 -19.36
N ASP A 328 -31.79 7.59 -19.80
CA ASP A 328 -31.55 7.34 -21.22
C ASP A 328 -32.85 6.85 -21.91
N PRO A 329 -32.96 6.96 -23.25
CA PRO A 329 -34.18 6.61 -23.98
C PRO A 329 -34.63 5.16 -23.81
N LYS A 330 -33.72 4.27 -23.41
CA LYS A 330 -33.99 2.85 -23.17
C LYS A 330 -34.11 2.52 -21.68
N LEU A 331 -34.04 3.52 -20.80
CA LEU A 331 -34.05 3.38 -19.34
C LEU A 331 -33.07 2.33 -18.82
N ASN A 332 -31.91 2.19 -19.46
CA ASN A 332 -30.86 1.27 -19.01
C ASN A 332 -29.87 1.89 -18.01
N PHE A 333 -30.06 3.16 -17.68
CA PHE A 333 -29.29 3.99 -16.74
C PHE A 333 -27.79 4.06 -17.03
N LYS A 334 -27.32 3.69 -18.24
CA LYS A 334 -25.89 3.76 -18.60
C LYS A 334 -25.36 5.18 -18.48
N THR A 335 -26.11 6.15 -19.01
CA THR A 335 -25.73 7.57 -18.93
C THR A 335 -25.68 8.07 -17.48
N HIS A 336 -26.57 7.58 -16.61
CA HIS A 336 -26.53 7.90 -15.18
C HIS A 336 -25.30 7.30 -14.49
N ALA A 337 -25.06 6.00 -14.70
CA ALA A 337 -23.92 5.29 -14.14
C ALA A 337 -22.59 5.90 -14.61
N ASP A 338 -22.43 6.20 -15.90
CA ASP A 338 -21.22 6.79 -16.47
C ASP A 338 -20.95 8.18 -15.89
N ARG A 339 -21.98 9.03 -15.75
CA ARG A 339 -21.85 10.38 -15.16
C ARG A 339 -21.45 10.30 -13.68
N TRP A 340 -22.09 9.46 -12.88
CA TRP A 340 -21.78 9.34 -11.45
C TRP A 340 -20.46 8.61 -11.19
N ALA A 341 -20.11 7.60 -11.99
CA ALA A 341 -18.79 6.98 -11.96
C ALA A 341 -17.69 7.99 -12.33
N THR A 342 -17.90 8.83 -13.34
CA THR A 342 -16.96 9.90 -13.70
C THR A 342 -16.82 10.91 -12.57
N LYS A 343 -17.93 11.33 -11.94
CA LYS A 343 -17.90 12.24 -10.79
C LYS A 343 -17.16 11.62 -9.59
N ALA A 344 -17.40 10.35 -9.28
CA ALA A 344 -16.70 9.64 -8.21
C ALA A 344 -15.21 9.47 -8.50
N MET A 345 -14.84 9.17 -9.75
CA MET A 345 -13.44 9.09 -10.18
C MET A 345 -12.72 10.44 -10.06
N ARG A 346 -13.40 11.56 -10.34
CA ARG A 346 -12.82 12.91 -10.09
C ARG A 346 -12.50 13.09 -8.61
N VAL A 347 -13.43 12.78 -7.70
CA VAL A 347 -13.20 12.88 -6.25
C VAL A 347 -12.03 11.97 -5.81
N ALA A 348 -12.00 10.73 -6.30
CA ALA A 348 -10.93 9.77 -6.00
C ALA A 348 -9.56 10.22 -6.54
N GLY A 349 -9.51 10.81 -7.74
CA GLY A 349 -8.30 11.37 -8.33
C GLY A 349 -7.69 12.49 -7.48
N HIS A 350 -8.54 13.35 -6.90
CA HIS A 350 -8.11 14.41 -5.98
C HIS A 350 -7.59 13.85 -4.65
N LEU A 351 -8.29 12.88 -4.04
CA LEU A 351 -7.80 12.18 -2.85
C LEU A 351 -6.46 11.48 -3.10
N ARG A 352 -6.26 10.91 -4.30
CA ARG A 352 -4.98 10.35 -4.72
C ARG A 352 -3.91 11.44 -4.85
N GLY A 353 -4.25 12.62 -5.35
CA GLY A 353 -3.34 13.77 -5.46
C GLY A 353 -2.83 14.26 -4.10
N LEU A 354 -3.70 14.32 -3.09
CA LEU A 354 -3.34 14.69 -1.71
C LEU A 354 -2.34 13.71 -1.08
N ASN A 355 -2.40 12.44 -1.48
CA ASN A 355 -1.51 11.38 -0.99
C ASN A 355 -0.16 11.29 -1.71
N LYS A 356 0.09 12.11 -2.75
CA LYS A 356 1.39 12.18 -3.44
C LYS A 356 2.38 13.18 -2.82
N VAL A 357 1.97 13.91 -1.78
CA VAL A 357 2.80 14.92 -1.10
C VAL A 357 3.66 14.26 -0.01
N ILE A 358 4.84 14.83 0.30
CA ILE A 358 5.86 14.32 1.25
C ILE A 358 5.28 13.88 2.61
N ARG A 359 4.16 14.49 3.04
CA ARG A 359 3.34 14.06 4.17
C ARG A 359 1.92 13.77 3.67
N GLY A 360 1.73 12.56 3.14
CA GLY A 360 0.42 12.10 2.65
C GLY A 360 -0.61 11.96 3.78
N THR A 361 -1.87 11.82 3.42
CA THR A 361 -2.98 11.65 4.36
C THR A 361 -2.89 10.27 5.04
N PRO A 362 -3.15 10.14 6.36
CA PRO A 362 -3.14 8.84 7.02
C PRO A 362 -4.05 7.81 6.30
N PRO A 363 -3.66 6.54 6.16
CA PRO A 363 -4.43 5.53 5.43
C PRO A 363 -5.88 5.40 5.94
N ARG A 364 -6.08 5.50 7.25
CA ARG A 364 -7.41 5.47 7.89
C ARG A 364 -8.29 6.65 7.45
N ALA A 365 -7.76 7.87 7.48
CA ALA A 365 -8.47 9.08 7.06
C ALA A 365 -8.80 9.05 5.56
N THR A 366 -7.89 8.52 4.73
CA THR A 366 -8.16 8.29 3.30
C THR A 366 -9.29 7.27 3.09
N ALA A 367 -9.28 6.16 3.83
CA ALA A 367 -10.33 5.15 3.75
C ALA A 367 -11.69 5.67 4.23
N GLU A 368 -11.71 6.51 5.28
CA GLU A 368 -12.90 7.20 5.75
C GLU A 368 -13.42 8.20 4.71
N ALA A 369 -12.56 9.01 4.10
CA ALA A 369 -12.94 9.94 3.02
C ALA A 369 -13.50 9.21 1.78
N VAL A 370 -12.91 8.07 1.40
CA VAL A 370 -13.42 7.23 0.30
C VAL A 370 -14.82 6.69 0.64
N ARG A 371 -15.01 6.17 1.85
CA ARG A 371 -16.33 5.65 2.29
C ARG A 371 -17.39 6.74 2.44
N ALA A 372 -17.00 7.93 2.88
CA ALA A 372 -17.92 9.03 3.14
C ALA A 372 -18.31 9.81 1.86
N VAL A 373 -17.43 9.87 0.86
CA VAL A 373 -17.62 10.74 -0.31
C VAL A 373 -17.60 9.98 -1.63
N VAL A 374 -16.60 9.13 -1.87
CA VAL A 374 -16.45 8.45 -3.18
C VAL A 374 -17.51 7.37 -3.36
N VAL A 375 -17.74 6.53 -2.35
CA VAL A 375 -18.72 5.43 -2.43
C VAL A 375 -20.13 5.98 -2.63
N PRO A 376 -20.65 6.93 -1.81
CA PRO A 376 -22.00 7.47 -2.00
C PRO A 376 -22.17 8.22 -3.33
N THR A 377 -21.12 8.86 -3.84
CA THR A 377 -21.15 9.48 -5.17
C THR A 377 -21.22 8.45 -6.29
N ALA A 378 -20.45 7.35 -6.18
CA ALA A 378 -20.45 6.28 -7.18
C ALA A 378 -21.75 5.47 -7.20
N THR A 379 -22.40 5.33 -6.03
CA THR A 379 -23.64 4.56 -5.86
C THR A 379 -24.88 5.44 -5.82
N TYR A 380 -24.78 6.72 -6.19
CA TYR A 380 -25.93 7.63 -6.18
C TYR A 380 -27.04 7.05 -7.07
N GLY A 381 -28.23 6.88 -6.51
CA GLY A 381 -29.38 6.34 -7.23
C GLY A 381 -29.41 4.82 -7.39
N ALA A 382 -28.42 4.07 -6.86
CA ALA A 382 -28.49 2.62 -6.76
C ALA A 382 -29.28 2.20 -5.51
N ALA A 383 -30.23 1.28 -5.66
CA ALA A 383 -30.86 0.63 -4.52
C ALA A 383 -29.85 -0.31 -3.85
N THR A 384 -29.58 -0.10 -2.55
CA THR A 384 -28.73 -0.96 -1.72
C THR A 384 -29.50 -2.14 -1.17
#